data_AF-A0AAW2QK35-F1
#
_entry.id   AF-A0AAW2QK35-F1
#
_cell.length_a   1.000
_cell.length_b   1.000
_cell.length_c   1.000
_cell.angle_alpha   90.00
_cell.angle_beta   90.00
_cell.angle_gamma   90.00
#
_symmetry.space_group_name_H-M   'P 1'
#
loop_
_entity.id
_entity.type
_entity.pdbx_description
1 polymer ?
#
loop_
_entity_poly.entity_id
_entity_poly.type
_entity_poly.pdbx_seq_one_letter_code
_entity_poly.pdbx_strand_id
1 'polypeptide(L)'
;MKQHIAYKLSLFAYPSAAGGIDNPSFNPLADGAPSLSGLGCSKIIVNLAEKDDFTSRGLAYAEEVQKSGWEGKVEVVEVEGEGHCFHIIDPETEKAKNLIKRLASFISHGH
;
A
#
# COMPACT_ATOMS: atom_id res chain seq x y z
N MET A 1 11.69 -0.59 15.81
CA MET A 1 12.41 -1.42 14.81
C MET A 1 11.91 -1.22 13.37
N LYS A 2 10.59 -1.09 13.12
CA LYS A 2 10.00 -0.99 11.77
C LYS A 2 10.43 0.23 10.93
N GLN A 3 10.65 1.39 11.55
CA GLN A 3 11.15 2.60 10.84
C GLN A 3 12.52 2.39 10.19
N HIS A 4 13.30 1.41 10.65
CA HIS A 4 14.67 1.23 10.23
C HIS A 4 14.81 0.66 8.80
N ILE A 5 13.90 -0.23 8.37
CA ILE A 5 13.98 -0.78 7.01
C ILE A 5 13.47 0.21 5.96
N ALA A 6 12.34 0.87 6.22
CA ALA A 6 11.79 1.89 5.34
C ALA A 6 12.77 3.06 5.15
N TYR A 7 13.42 3.51 6.24
CA TYR A 7 14.42 4.58 6.19
C TYR A 7 15.68 4.18 5.41
N LYS A 8 16.17 2.95 5.62
CA LYS A 8 17.31 2.44 4.85
C LYS A 8 16.99 2.32 3.37
N LEU A 9 15.81 1.81 3.03
CA LEU A 9 15.36 1.69 1.65
C LEU A 9 15.20 3.06 0.99
N SER A 10 14.60 4.04 1.68
CA SER A 10 14.48 5.40 1.13
C SER A 10 15.83 6.05 0.90
N LEU A 11 16.76 5.92 1.87
CA LEU A 11 18.12 6.47 1.75
C LEU A 11 18.92 5.78 0.64
N PHE A 12 18.72 4.47 0.44
CA PHE A 12 19.37 3.73 -0.63
C PHE A 12 18.80 4.11 -2.01
N ALA A 13 17.47 4.17 -2.14
CA ALA A 13 16.79 4.41 -3.41
C ALA A 13 16.88 5.87 -3.86
N TYR A 14 16.76 6.83 -2.95
CA TYR A 14 16.85 8.26 -3.26
C TYR A 14 17.57 9.03 -2.14
N PRO A 15 18.91 8.94 -2.07
CA PRO A 15 19.70 9.49 -0.97
C PRO A 15 19.56 11.01 -0.77
N SER A 16 19.26 11.74 -1.84
CA SER A 16 19.11 13.19 -1.85
C SER A 16 17.65 13.67 -1.79
N ALA A 17 16.71 12.78 -1.49
CA ALA A 17 15.30 13.15 -1.37
C ALA A 17 15.12 14.21 -0.26
N ALA A 18 14.57 15.37 -0.62
CA ALA A 18 14.21 16.39 0.37
C ALA A 18 13.18 15.81 1.35
N GLY A 19 13.42 15.95 2.66
CA GLY A 19 12.59 15.32 3.69
C GLY A 19 12.88 13.84 3.95
N GLY A 20 13.83 13.22 3.24
CA GLY A 20 14.24 11.84 3.47
C GLY A 20 13.08 10.84 3.31
N ILE A 21 12.78 10.07 4.35
CA ILE A 21 11.66 9.11 4.35
C ILE A 21 10.28 9.81 4.27
N ASP A 22 10.20 11.07 4.69
CA ASP A 22 8.99 11.88 4.60
C ASP A 22 8.91 12.68 3.30
N ASN A 23 9.79 12.41 2.33
CA ASN A 23 9.58 12.90 0.97
C ASN A 23 8.24 12.35 0.43
N PRO A 24 7.40 13.18 -0.23
CA PRO A 24 6.10 12.73 -0.78
C PRO A 24 6.16 11.52 -1.73
N SER A 25 7.33 11.25 -2.34
CA SER A 25 7.55 10.06 -3.18
C SER A 25 7.58 8.75 -2.38
N PHE A 26 7.90 8.81 -1.09
CA PHE A 26 7.94 7.65 -0.18
C PHE A 26 6.78 7.67 0.82
N ASN A 27 6.39 8.86 1.29
CA ASN A 27 5.32 9.05 2.25
C ASN A 27 4.26 9.99 1.64
N PRO A 28 3.20 9.46 1.01
CA PRO A 28 2.14 10.29 0.43
C PRO A 28 1.27 10.99 1.48
N LEU A 29 1.50 10.71 2.77
CA LEU A 29 0.81 11.34 3.91
C LEU A 29 1.69 12.39 4.60
N ALA A 30 2.89 12.68 4.06
CA ALA A 30 3.79 13.67 4.62
C ALA A 30 3.26 15.10 4.43
N ASP A 31 3.73 16.01 5.29
CA ASP A 31 3.44 17.44 5.16
C ASP A 31 3.90 17.97 3.79
N GLY A 32 3.00 18.67 3.11
CA GLY A 32 3.26 19.20 1.76
C GLY A 32 3.15 18.16 0.64
N ALA A 33 2.74 16.92 0.92
CA ALA A 33 2.37 15.96 -0.11
C ALA A 33 1.13 16.44 -0.90
N PRO A 34 1.02 16.11 -2.20
CA PRO A 34 -0.19 16.39 -2.97
C PRO A 34 -1.44 15.79 -2.36
N SER A 35 -2.59 16.46 -2.53
CA SER A 35 -3.86 15.94 -2.02
C SER A 35 -4.22 14.60 -2.66
N LEU A 36 -4.64 13.65 -1.82
CA LEU A 36 -5.16 12.36 -2.27
C LEU A 36 -6.52 12.46 -2.97
N SER A 37 -7.23 13.59 -2.87
CA SER A 37 -8.48 13.83 -3.62
C SER A 37 -8.29 13.79 -5.13
N GLY A 38 -7.08 14.09 -5.62
CA GLY A 38 -6.74 14.16 -7.04
C GLY A 38 -6.31 12.83 -7.66
N LEU A 39 -6.52 11.69 -6.99
CA LEU A 39 -6.16 10.38 -7.53
C LEU A 39 -6.93 10.09 -8.82
N GLY A 40 -6.20 9.90 -9.93
CA GLY A 40 -6.75 9.77 -11.29
C GLY A 40 -7.38 8.42 -11.62
N CYS A 41 -7.65 7.57 -10.64
CA CYS A 41 -8.35 6.29 -10.81
C CYS A 41 -9.74 6.35 -10.14
N SER A 42 -10.60 5.38 -10.47
CA SER A 42 -11.92 5.25 -9.87
C SER A 42 -11.98 4.23 -8.72
N LYS A 43 -10.98 3.34 -8.64
CA LYS A 43 -10.93 2.23 -7.68
C LYS A 43 -9.50 1.97 -7.22
N ILE A 44 -9.33 1.65 -5.95
CA ILE A 44 -8.06 1.25 -5.33
C ILE A 44 -8.31 -0.02 -4.53
N ILE A 45 -7.38 -0.98 -4.64
CA ILE A 45 -7.29 -2.12 -3.73
C ILE A 45 -5.97 -2.05 -2.96
N VAL A 46 -6.04 -2.16 -1.64
CA VAL A 46 -4.88 -2.19 -0.75
C VAL A 46 -4.82 -3.57 -0.11
N ASN A 47 -3.84 -4.38 -0.53
CA ASN A 47 -3.63 -5.72 -0.02
C ASN A 47 -2.48 -5.76 0.99
N LEU A 48 -2.75 -6.29 2.16
CA LEU A 48 -1.91 -6.24 3.34
C LEU A 48 -1.77 -7.65 3.92
N ALA A 49 -0.68 -7.89 4.61
CA ALA A 49 -0.41 -9.15 5.30
C ALA A 49 -0.14 -8.83 6.76
N GLU A 50 -0.83 -9.48 7.69
CA GLU A 50 -0.86 -9.09 9.11
C GLU A 50 0.55 -8.91 9.72
N LYS A 51 1.51 -9.76 9.33
CA LYS A 51 2.87 -9.74 9.86
C LYS A 51 3.84 -8.86 9.07
N ASP A 52 3.37 -8.15 8.05
CA ASP A 52 4.19 -7.23 7.25
C ASP A 52 4.48 -5.94 8.04
N ASP A 53 5.74 -5.49 7.98
CA ASP A 53 6.19 -4.24 8.59
C ASP A 53 5.52 -3.00 8.02
N PHE A 54 4.97 -3.09 6.80
CA PHE A 54 4.28 -2.00 6.11
C PHE A 54 2.76 -1.98 6.27
N THR A 55 2.15 -2.97 6.93
CA THR A 55 0.68 -3.08 7.05
C THR A 55 0.04 -1.84 7.67
N SER A 56 0.62 -1.31 8.75
CA SER A 56 0.09 -0.09 9.39
C SER A 56 0.14 1.13 8.47
N ARG A 57 1.14 1.22 7.58
CA ARG A 57 1.24 2.31 6.60
C ARG A 57 0.21 2.16 5.49
N GLY A 58 -0.03 0.94 5.02
CA GLY A 58 -1.07 0.66 4.04
C GLY A 58 -2.47 0.95 4.57
N LEU A 59 -2.76 0.60 5.83
CA LEU A 59 -4.02 0.96 6.51
C LEU A 59 -4.20 2.47 6.60
N ALA A 60 -3.17 3.20 7.06
CA ALA A 60 -3.21 4.66 7.15
C ALA A 60 -3.43 5.31 5.77
N TYR A 61 -2.78 4.82 4.73
CA TYR A 61 -3.01 5.30 3.36
C TYR A 61 -4.47 5.12 2.94
N ALA A 62 -5.04 3.92 3.14
CA ALA A 62 -6.43 3.65 2.78
C ALA A 62 -7.41 4.56 3.53
N GLU A 63 -7.18 4.78 4.82
CA GLU A 63 -8.00 5.66 5.66
C GLU A 63 -7.91 7.12 5.19
N GLU A 64 -6.72 7.63 4.92
CA GLU A 64 -6.53 9.01 4.47
C GLU A 64 -7.06 9.25 3.05
N VAL A 65 -6.98 8.26 2.16
CA VAL A 65 -7.66 8.33 0.85
C VAL A 65 -9.17 8.51 1.06
N GLN A 66 -9.80 7.72 1.93
CA GLN A 66 -11.25 7.83 2.20
C GLN A 66 -11.63 9.18 2.81
N LYS A 67 -10.78 9.77 3.65
CA LYS A 67 -11.02 11.10 4.25
C LYS A 67 -10.70 12.26 3.31
N SER A 68 -9.91 12.05 2.26
CA SER A 68 -9.41 13.11 1.39
C SER A 68 -10.49 13.80 0.54
N GLY A 69 -11.70 13.22 0.46
CA GLY A 69 -12.74 13.67 -0.47
C GLY A 69 -12.62 13.02 -1.86
N TRP A 70 -11.73 12.05 -2.05
CA TRP A 70 -11.70 11.24 -3.26
C TRP A 70 -12.98 10.41 -3.38
N GLU A 71 -13.67 10.52 -4.52
CA GLU A 71 -15.00 9.91 -4.74
C GLU A 71 -14.92 8.46 -5.26
N GLY A 72 -13.73 7.90 -5.38
CA GLY A 72 -13.53 6.52 -5.81
C GLY A 72 -13.80 5.49 -4.72
N LYS A 73 -13.69 4.21 -5.09
CA LYS A 73 -13.88 3.08 -4.16
C LYS A 73 -12.54 2.55 -3.65
N VAL A 74 -12.36 2.52 -2.33
CA VAL A 74 -11.23 1.84 -1.67
C VAL A 74 -11.67 0.47 -1.17
N GLU A 75 -10.92 -0.57 -1.51
CA GLU A 75 -11.04 -1.92 -0.96
C GLU A 75 -9.78 -2.26 -0.17
N VAL A 76 -9.93 -2.63 1.10
CA VAL A 76 -8.80 -3.05 1.95
C VAL A 76 -8.92 -4.54 2.23
N VAL A 77 -7.79 -5.24 2.11
CA VAL A 77 -7.69 -6.68 2.36
C VAL A 77 -6.49 -6.90 3.26
N GLU A 78 -6.71 -7.43 4.45
CA GLU A 78 -5.63 -7.87 5.33
C GLU A 78 -5.68 -9.39 5.47
N VAL A 79 -4.56 -10.05 5.17
CA VAL A 79 -4.44 -11.50 5.22
C VAL A 79 -3.74 -11.90 6.50
N GLU A 80 -4.51 -12.50 7.41
CA GLU A 80 -4.03 -13.00 8.71
C GLU A 80 -2.90 -14.02 8.53
N GLY A 81 -1.91 -13.98 9.40
CA GLY A 81 -0.84 -14.96 9.51
C GLY A 81 0.28 -14.84 8.47
N GLU A 82 0.09 -14.04 7.43
CA GLU A 82 1.02 -13.89 6.31
C GLU A 82 2.02 -12.74 6.49
N GLY A 83 3.19 -12.89 5.86
CA GLY A 83 4.26 -11.88 5.85
C GLY A 83 4.35 -11.12 4.52
N HIS A 84 5.36 -10.25 4.43
CA HIS A 84 5.62 -9.43 3.25
C HIS A 84 5.74 -10.28 1.98
N CYS A 85 5.02 -9.90 0.92
CA CYS A 85 5.04 -10.57 -0.38
C CYS A 85 4.72 -12.08 -0.36
N PHE A 86 3.95 -12.58 0.62
CA PHE A 86 3.64 -14.02 0.74
C PHE A 86 3.12 -14.66 -0.56
N HIS A 87 2.32 -13.93 -1.34
CA HIS A 87 1.75 -14.40 -2.61
C HIS A 87 2.77 -14.54 -3.75
N ILE A 88 3.95 -13.93 -3.62
CA ILE A 88 5.07 -14.09 -4.55
C ILE A 88 6.03 -15.18 -4.05
N ILE A 89 6.26 -15.23 -2.74
CA ILE A 89 7.22 -16.15 -2.12
C ILE A 89 6.71 -17.59 -2.14
N ASP A 90 5.43 -17.80 -1.82
CA ASP A 90 4.79 -19.11 -1.88
C ASP A 90 3.40 -19.01 -2.55
N PRO A 91 3.37 -19.01 -3.90
CA PRO A 91 2.13 -18.84 -4.65
C PRO A 91 1.18 -20.04 -4.57
N GLU A 92 1.65 -21.19 -4.05
CA GLU A 92 0.85 -22.42 -4.01
C GLU A 92 -0.08 -22.51 -2.80
N THR A 93 0.10 -21.65 -1.81
CA THR A 93 -0.80 -21.57 -0.66
C THR A 93 -2.21 -21.14 -1.08
N GLU A 94 -3.23 -21.61 -0.36
CA GLU A 94 -4.62 -21.19 -0.60
C GLU A 94 -4.80 -19.68 -0.39
N LYS A 95 -4.11 -19.09 0.59
CA LYS A 95 -4.14 -17.64 0.82
C LYS A 95 -3.55 -16.87 -0.36
N ALA A 96 -2.42 -17.32 -0.92
CA ALA A 96 -1.83 -16.69 -2.10
C ALA A 96 -2.74 -16.80 -3.32
N LYS A 97 -3.28 -17.99 -3.60
CA LYS A 97 -4.24 -18.24 -4.69
C LYS A 97 -5.48 -17.36 -4.54
N ASN A 98 -6.02 -17.21 -3.34
CA ASN A 98 -7.17 -16.35 -3.06
C ASN A 98 -6.86 -14.88 -3.32
N LEU A 99 -5.69 -14.39 -2.88
CA LEU A 99 -5.26 -13.01 -3.15
C LEU A 99 -5.08 -12.76 -4.65
N ILE A 100 -4.43 -13.67 -5.37
CA ILE A 100 -4.22 -13.57 -6.82
C ILE A 100 -5.55 -13.56 -7.57
N LYS A 101 -6.49 -14.45 -7.23
CA LYS A 101 -7.85 -14.46 -7.80
C LYS A 101 -8.58 -13.13 -7.54
N ARG A 102 -8.44 -12.57 -6.34
CA ARG A 102 -9.04 -11.28 -5.97
C ARG A 102 -8.46 -10.14 -6.80
N LEU A 103 -7.14 -10.08 -6.96
CA LEU A 103 -6.46 -9.12 -7.83
C LEU A 103 -6.92 -9.25 -9.28
N ALA A 104 -6.95 -10.47 -9.82
CA ALA A 104 -7.44 -10.72 -11.18
C ALA A 104 -8.88 -10.26 -11.37
N SER A 105 -9.75 -10.51 -10.39
CA SER A 105 -11.14 -10.05 -10.40
C SER A 105 -11.23 -8.52 -10.37
N PHE A 106 -10.47 -7.86 -9.49
CA PHE A 106 -10.44 -6.40 -9.37
C PHE A 106 -10.04 -5.72 -10.69
N ILE A 107 -9.01 -6.26 -11.36
CA ILE A 107 -8.52 -5.74 -12.64
C ILE A 107 -9.51 -6.00 -13.78
N SER A 108 -10.12 -7.19 -13.81
CA SER A 108 -11.00 -7.61 -14.91
C SER A 108 -12.37 -6.92 -14.90
N HIS A 109 -12.86 -6.46 -13.75
CA HIS A 109 -14.18 -5.83 -13.61
C HIS A 109 -14.11 -4.30 -13.55
N GLY A 110 -13.28 -3.71 -14.40
CA GLY A 110 -13.18 -2.26 -14.64
C GLY A 110 -14.36 -1.70 -15.43
N HIS A 111 -15.53 -1.54 -14.79
CA HIS A 111 -16.48 -0.48 -15.14
C HIS A 111 -16.18 0.77 -14.31
#